data_AF-A0A1G0KYY6-F1
#
_entry.id   AF-A0A1G0KYY6-F1
#
_cell.length_a   1.000
_cell.length_b   1.000
_cell.length_c   1.000
_cell.angle_alpha   90.00
_cell.angle_beta   90.00
_cell.angle_gamma   90.00
#
_symmetry.space_group_name_H-M   'P 1'
#
loop_
_entity.id
_entity.type
_entity.pdbx_description
1 polymer ?
#
loop_
_entity_poly.entity_id
_entity_poly.type
_entity_poly.pdbx_seq_one_letter_code
_entity_poly.pdbx_strand_id
1 'polypeptide(L)'
;MELSDSWAHMMASVLAFHKRHDFKNTGGEDLKYRVALMAEELGEISSCVTKGKSKHLLSEEVADLLILIMGTAIAAEFDLNQSFWAKMEKLMKRESRMVNGHIRVSDFRDMD
;
A
#
# COMPACT_ATOMS: atom_id res chain seq x y z
N MET A 1 4.62 -24.74 -6.23
CA MET A 1 4.88 -23.29 -6.40
C MET A 1 4.92 -22.73 -5.00
N GLU A 2 6.12 -22.50 -4.46
CA GLU A 2 6.27 -22.02 -3.08
C GLU A 2 5.80 -20.56 -3.00
N LEU A 3 4.72 -20.34 -2.25
CA LEU A 3 4.11 -19.04 -2.01
C LEU A 3 4.77 -18.29 -0.84
N SER A 4 5.85 -18.83 -0.25
CA SER A 4 6.47 -18.30 0.98
C SER A 4 7.57 -17.26 0.74
N ASP A 5 8.08 -17.09 -0.48
CA ASP A 5 9.31 -16.33 -0.68
C ASP A 5 9.12 -14.87 -1.15
N SER A 6 8.06 -14.49 -1.88
CA SER A 6 8.04 -13.12 -2.46
C SER A 6 7.90 -12.00 -1.41
N TRP A 7 7.00 -12.14 -0.43
CA TRP A 7 6.74 -11.06 0.54
C TRP A 7 7.93 -10.76 1.45
N ALA A 8 8.55 -11.80 2.00
CA ALA A 8 9.70 -11.65 2.88
C ALA A 8 10.87 -11.01 2.14
N HIS A 9 11.13 -11.42 0.89
CA HIS A 9 12.14 -10.79 0.05
C HIS A 9 11.82 -9.33 -0.25
N MET A 10 10.57 -8.99 -0.61
CA MET A 10 10.16 -7.60 -0.83
C MET A 10 10.38 -6.74 0.42
N MET A 11 9.92 -7.19 1.60
CA MET A 11 10.12 -6.46 2.86
C MET A 11 11.61 -6.31 3.21
N ALA A 12 12.42 -7.36 2.99
CA ALA A 12 13.86 -7.30 3.19
C ALA A 12 14.53 -6.28 2.25
N SER A 13 14.10 -6.20 0.99
CA SER A 13 14.59 -5.21 0.03
C SER A 13 14.24 -3.77 0.46
N VAL A 14 13.01 -3.52 0.92
CA VAL A 14 12.61 -2.19 1.42
C VAL A 14 13.37 -1.82 2.71
N LEU A 15 13.57 -2.78 3.61
CA LEU A 15 14.38 -2.58 4.82
C LEU A 15 15.85 -2.28 4.48
N ALA A 16 16.42 -3.00 3.51
CA ALA A 16 17.78 -2.74 3.04
C ALA A 16 17.89 -1.33 2.44
N PHE A 17 16.87 -0.87 1.72
CA PHE A 17 16.78 0.51 1.22
C PHE A 17 16.77 1.54 2.36
N HIS A 18 15.92 1.34 3.38
CA HIS A 18 15.90 2.21 4.57
C HIS A 18 17.26 2.30 5.25
N LYS A 19 17.93 1.15 5.44
CA LYS A 19 19.27 1.08 6.06
C LYS A 19 20.33 1.77 5.21
N ARG A 20 20.30 1.56 3.89
CA ARG A 20 21.25 2.17 2.95
C ARG A 20 21.20 3.69 2.97
N HIS A 21 20.02 4.26 3.17
CA HIS A 21 19.79 5.71 3.16
C HIS A 21 19.65 6.32 4.57
N ASP A 22 19.85 5.51 5.61
CA ASP A 22 19.77 5.92 7.01
C ASP A 22 18.49 6.70 7.36
N PHE A 23 17.34 6.25 6.82
CA PHE A 23 16.06 6.94 7.01
C PHE A 23 15.65 7.09 8.47
N LYS A 24 16.07 6.16 9.32
CA LYS A 24 15.83 6.20 10.76
C LYS A 24 16.44 7.45 11.41
N ASN A 25 17.64 7.84 11.00
CA ASN A 25 18.35 8.98 11.62
C ASN A 25 18.27 10.27 10.79
N THR A 26 17.68 10.22 9.60
CA THR A 26 17.55 11.37 8.68
C THR A 26 16.11 11.87 8.52
N GLY A 27 15.17 11.36 9.31
CA GLY A 27 13.76 11.76 9.27
C GLY A 27 12.92 11.06 8.21
N GLY A 28 13.50 10.17 7.40
CA GLY A 28 12.78 9.37 6.40
C GLY A 28 11.77 8.36 6.97
N GLU A 29 11.85 8.07 8.27
CA GLU A 29 10.88 7.24 9.01
C GLU A 29 9.82 8.06 9.77
N ASP A 30 9.85 9.40 9.72
CA ASP A 30 8.79 10.22 10.31
C ASP A 30 7.43 9.96 9.64
N LEU A 31 6.42 9.58 10.42
CA LEU A 31 5.13 9.15 9.86
C LEU A 31 4.39 10.25 9.10
N LYS A 32 4.56 11.53 9.48
CA LYS A 32 3.94 12.64 8.74
C LYS A 32 4.62 12.80 7.39
N TYR A 33 5.94 12.69 7.35
CA TYR A 33 6.71 12.70 6.12
C TYR A 33 6.32 11.53 5.20
N ARG A 34 6.18 10.32 5.74
CA ARG A 34 5.73 9.15 4.95
C ARG A 34 4.33 9.31 4.38
N VAL A 35 3.39 9.90 5.15
CA VAL A 35 2.05 10.25 4.64
C VAL A 35 2.12 11.26 3.51
N ALA A 36 3.00 12.27 3.61
CA ALA A 36 3.20 13.24 2.54
C ALA A 36 3.72 12.58 1.25
N LEU A 37 4.71 11.69 1.35
CA LEU A 37 5.23 10.94 0.20
C LEU A 37 4.13 10.05 -0.43
N MET A 38 3.35 9.34 0.38
CA MET A 38 2.24 8.53 -0.16
C MET A 38 1.19 9.40 -0.88
N ALA A 39 0.96 10.63 -0.43
CA ALA A 39 0.06 11.57 -1.10
C ALA A 39 0.62 12.06 -2.44
N GLU A 40 1.94 12.20 -2.56
CA GLU A 40 2.64 12.53 -3.81
C GLU A 40 2.42 11.42 -4.85
N GLU A 41 2.69 10.15 -4.51
CA GLU A 41 2.47 9.01 -5.41
C GLU A 41 1.01 8.86 -5.85
N LEU A 42 0.06 9.14 -4.93
CA LEU A 42 -1.36 9.18 -5.29
C LEU A 42 -1.67 10.29 -6.30
N GLY A 43 -0.98 11.42 -6.22
CA GLY A 43 -1.03 12.49 -7.22
C GLY A 43 -0.50 12.04 -8.58
N GLU A 44 0.60 11.28 -8.60
CA GLU A 44 1.22 10.74 -9.80
C GLU A 44 0.31 9.70 -10.48
N ILE A 45 -0.24 8.77 -9.70
CA ILE A 45 -1.27 7.81 -10.13
C ILE A 45 -2.49 8.55 -10.71
N SER A 46 -2.99 9.56 -10.02
CA SER A 46 -4.12 10.38 -10.49
C SER A 46 -3.79 11.05 -11.83
N SER A 47 -2.59 11.60 -11.98
CA SER A 47 -2.13 12.17 -13.24
C SER A 47 -2.02 11.11 -14.34
N CYS A 48 -1.61 9.88 -14.02
CA CYS A 48 -1.57 8.79 -14.99
C CYS A 48 -2.96 8.47 -15.54
N VAL A 49 -3.93 8.29 -14.64
CA VAL A 49 -5.32 7.93 -14.98
C VAL A 49 -6.03 9.04 -15.75
N THR A 50 -5.97 10.28 -15.25
CA THR A 50 -6.74 11.40 -15.81
C THR A 50 -6.20 11.92 -17.13
N LYS A 51 -4.89 11.78 -17.39
CA LYS A 51 -4.24 12.24 -18.62
C LYS A 51 -3.98 11.11 -19.62
N GLY A 52 -4.44 9.89 -19.32
CA GLY A 52 -4.25 8.73 -20.20
C GLY A 52 -2.78 8.38 -20.45
N LYS A 53 -1.92 8.49 -19.42
CA LYS A 53 -0.52 8.05 -19.53
C LYS A 53 -0.44 6.54 -19.76
N SER A 54 0.74 6.05 -20.13
CA SER A 54 0.95 4.63 -20.43
C SER A 54 0.70 3.74 -19.20
N LYS A 55 0.30 2.49 -19.44
CA LYS A 55 0.17 1.48 -18.39
C LYS A 55 1.49 1.19 -17.68
N HIS A 56 2.62 1.38 -18.38
CA HIS A 56 3.94 1.22 -17.80
C HIS A 56 4.19 2.27 -16.70
N LEU A 57 3.98 3.56 -17.00
CA LEU A 57 4.11 4.62 -16.00
C LEU A 57 3.15 4.39 -14.84
N LEU A 58 1.87 4.08 -15.12
CA LEU A 58 0.92 3.78 -14.05
C LEU A 58 1.38 2.61 -13.15
N SER A 59 2.02 1.58 -13.72
CA SER A 59 2.52 0.46 -12.92
C SER A 59 3.72 0.83 -12.06
N GLU A 60 4.54 1.79 -12.48
CA GLU A 60 5.65 2.32 -11.68
C GLU A 60 5.11 3.10 -10.47
N GLU A 61 4.21 4.07 -10.67
CA GLU A 61 3.66 4.86 -9.54
C GLU A 61 2.91 3.97 -8.52
N VAL A 62 2.23 2.91 -9.00
CA VAL A 62 1.58 1.95 -8.12
C VAL A 62 2.60 1.12 -7.33
N ALA A 63 3.73 0.78 -7.93
CA ALA A 63 4.82 0.09 -7.24
C ALA A 63 5.50 1.01 -6.21
N ASP A 64 5.70 2.28 -6.54
CA ASP A 64 6.27 3.27 -5.63
C ASP A 64 5.38 3.50 -4.41
N LEU A 65 4.06 3.63 -4.61
CA LEU A 65 3.10 3.66 -3.50
C LEU A 65 3.16 2.40 -2.63
N LEU A 66 3.28 1.21 -3.24
CA LEU A 66 3.42 -0.05 -2.49
C LEU A 66 4.70 -0.07 -1.63
N ILE A 67 5.83 0.37 -2.19
CA ILE A 67 7.11 0.47 -1.47
C ILE A 67 6.99 1.44 -0.30
N LEU A 68 6.32 2.59 -0.47
CA LEU A 68 6.08 3.54 0.60
C LEU A 68 5.21 2.97 1.72
N ILE A 69 4.15 2.22 1.38
CA ILE A 69 3.29 1.53 2.35
C ILE A 69 4.10 0.50 3.15
N MET A 70 4.89 -0.32 2.47
CA MET A 70 5.76 -1.31 3.11
C MET A 70 6.79 -0.66 4.04
N GLY A 71 7.45 0.40 3.59
CA GLY A 71 8.39 1.13 4.44
C GLY A 71 7.70 1.86 5.59
N THR A 72 6.41 2.19 5.48
CA THR A 72 5.63 2.75 6.60
C THR A 72 5.41 1.71 7.69
N ALA A 73 5.21 0.44 7.32
CA ALA A 73 5.17 -0.65 8.28
C ALA A 73 6.51 -0.86 9.00
N ILE A 74 7.64 -0.69 8.29
CA ILE A 74 8.98 -0.71 8.87
C ILE A 74 9.15 0.45 9.87
N ALA A 75 8.82 1.67 9.45
CA ALA A 75 8.95 2.88 10.27
C ALA A 75 8.04 2.87 11.52
N ALA A 76 6.86 2.27 11.42
CA ALA A 76 5.89 2.15 12.51
C ALA A 76 5.96 0.81 13.27
N GLU A 77 6.93 -0.05 12.94
CA GLU A 77 7.22 -1.32 13.62
C GLU A 77 6.01 -2.27 13.75
N PHE A 78 5.20 -2.40 12.71
CA PHE A 78 4.07 -3.35 12.69
C PHE A 78 4.17 -4.41 11.58
N ASP A 79 3.57 -5.58 11.83
CA ASP A 79 3.50 -6.65 10.84
C ASP A 79 2.37 -6.38 9.83
N LEU A 80 2.77 -5.83 8.67
CA LEU A 80 1.85 -5.55 7.57
C LEU A 80 1.31 -6.85 6.93
N ASN A 81 2.06 -7.95 6.92
CA ASN A 81 1.59 -9.21 6.34
C ASN A 81 0.44 -9.78 7.17
N GLN A 82 0.64 -9.86 8.48
CA GLN A 82 -0.39 -10.30 9.42
C GLN A 82 -1.62 -9.39 9.33
N SER A 83 -1.41 -8.06 9.32
CA SER A 83 -2.49 -7.08 9.21
C SER A 83 -3.27 -7.23 7.89
N PHE A 84 -2.57 -7.47 6.78
CA PHE A 84 -3.16 -7.73 5.48
C PHE A 84 -4.04 -8.98 5.51
N TRP A 85 -3.52 -10.13 5.94
CA TRP A 85 -4.29 -11.38 5.94
C TRP A 85 -5.48 -11.32 6.90
N ALA A 86 -5.31 -10.74 8.09
CA ALA A 86 -6.40 -10.52 9.03
C ALA A 86 -7.51 -9.62 8.44
N LYS A 87 -7.13 -8.64 7.61
CA LYS A 87 -8.10 -7.80 6.89
C LYS A 87 -8.79 -8.57 5.76
N MET A 88 -8.02 -9.33 4.97
CA MET A 88 -8.55 -10.12 3.85
C MET A 88 -9.56 -11.17 4.32
N GLU A 89 -9.29 -11.89 5.40
CA GLU A 89 -10.22 -12.87 5.95
C GLU A 89 -11.57 -12.23 6.33
N LYS A 90 -11.53 -11.01 6.90
CA LYS A 90 -12.74 -10.23 7.20
C LYS A 90 -13.45 -9.77 5.94
N LEU A 91 -12.71 -9.34 4.91
CA LEU A 91 -13.28 -8.86 3.65
C LEU A 91 -13.95 -9.98 2.83
N MET A 92 -13.36 -11.18 2.80
CA MET A 92 -13.93 -12.31 2.06
C MET A 92 -15.26 -12.82 2.60
N LYS A 93 -15.58 -12.47 3.86
CA LYS A 93 -16.87 -12.81 4.51
C LYS A 93 -17.97 -11.78 4.23
N ARG A 94 -17.66 -10.66 3.56
CA ARG A 94 -18.62 -9.57 3.32
C ARG A 94 -19.43 -9.82 2.06
N GLU A 95 -20.71 -9.44 2.11
CA GLU A 95 -21.55 -9.36 0.93
C GLU A 95 -21.07 -8.24 -0.01
N SER A 96 -21.19 -8.47 -1.31
CA SER A 96 -21.00 -7.44 -2.33
C SER A 96 -22.35 -6.87 -2.75
N ARG A 97 -22.42 -5.55 -2.98
CA ARG A 97 -23.62 -4.88 -3.49
C ARG A 97 -23.25 -3.85 -4.55
N MET A 98 -24.20 -3.55 -5.44
CA MET A 98 -24.06 -2.47 -6.42
C MET A 98 -24.33 -1.11 -5.76
N VAL A 99 -23.38 -0.18 -5.85
CA VAL A 99 -23.49 1.21 -5.40
C VAL A 99 -22.99 2.13 -6.51
N ASN A 100 -23.82 3.05 -6.98
CA ASN A 100 -23.51 3.99 -8.08
C ASN A 100 -22.94 3.30 -9.34
N GLY A 101 -23.47 2.14 -9.70
CA GLY A 101 -23.00 1.38 -10.88
C GLY A 101 -21.72 0.57 -10.66
N HIS A 102 -21.18 0.54 -9.44
CA HIS A 102 -19.96 -0.20 -9.11
C HIS A 102 -20.21 -1.23 -8.00
N ILE A 103 -19.53 -2.38 -8.07
CA ILE A 103 -19.55 -3.37 -6.98
C ILE A 103 -18.76 -2.81 -5.79
N ARG A 104 -19.37 -2.83 -4.60
CA ARG A 104 -18.75 -2.44 -3.34
C ARG A 104 -18.80 -3.60 -2.34
N VAL A 105 -17.66 -3.90 -1.72
CA VAL A 105 -17.52 -4.86 -0.61
C VAL A 105 -17.31 -4.09 0.69
N SER A 106 -18.35 -4.00 1.53
CA SER A 106 -18.29 -3.22 2.78
C SER A 106 -18.99 -3.93 3.93
N ASP A 107 -18.58 -3.60 5.16
CA ASP A 107 -19.37 -3.91 6.35
C ASP A 107 -20.53 -2.94 6.38
N PHE A 108 -21.73 -3.38 5.99
CA PHE A 108 -22.94 -2.55 5.99
C PHE A 108 -23.53 -2.44 7.42
N ARG A 109 -22.70 -2.18 8.43
CA ARG A 109 -23.13 -2.19 9.84
C ARG A 109 -23.82 -0.91 10.32
N ASP A 110 -23.80 0.16 9.52
CA ASP A 110 -24.33 1.48 9.89
C ASP A 110 -25.34 2.04 8.86
N MET A 111 -26.16 1.18 8.25
CA MET A 111 -27.21 1.60 7.30
C MET A 111 -28.61 1.12 7.74
N ASP A 112 -28.91 1.26 9.04
CA ASP A 112 -30.27 1.28 9.59
C ASP A 112 -30.46 2.58 10.38
#